data_AF-A0AAX4HQI3-F1
#
_entry.id   AF-A0AAX4HQI3-F1
#
_cell.length_a   1.000
_cell.length_b   1.000
_cell.length_c   1.000
_cell.angle_alpha   90.00
_cell.angle_beta   90.00
_cell.angle_gamma   90.00
#
_symmetry.space_group_name_H-M   'P 1'
#
loop_
_entity.id
_entity.type
_entity.pdbx_description
1 polymer ?
#
loop_
_entity_poly.entity_id
_entity_poly.type
_entity_poly.pdbx_seq_one_letter_code
_entity_poly.pdbx_strand_id
1 'polypeptide(L)'
;MKILFLTLTLLLSMSSFAHESCGEPEFSELSDLINLQRKITWESATQNEIKNANCLRKNPFSVSEMSDWLRSHETKARLNKNINGINFENETPENLEAFYHLTTYVDILGNADPKKNKMRTSTCKKVDCALKEIFGPEIGVQLHFMQARFGLNGSHIVREDSAPWKKEELDTVLLAISDFPEGVMPFEKSRTLVHAPRGMNSDRTLANATIMIFDLWNTQSPEQGRSTIVHELAHAIGGVTQIDQSTEWMEQGGWVSAGKMKDGKLEIKAKTSRPETAVSKYGMTNEREDFAESVVAYRYSPAHLKEKSPEKYYLIKNTIFDGVEYTSTKACAEPYRMSQMAKDNAAAQLMNWSPSSDEIKKIADRCSEEAVTQFANDGELKLGSPTMEDCYKESIKLSANNVIKSNLKDDPHFKFMDPMFRNLDPGLSNEFMAKTLNKTKDNHRHILRNQVSRAISEKYHCKPSFKSYANQDYKKDELGFNPYYKSKEFTKIAEIACPKLINSNANKVVEELIQ
;
A
#
# COMPACT_ATOMS: atom_id res chain seq x y z
N MET A 1 -65.65 2.04 6.02
CA MET A 1 -65.94 3.29 5.27
C MET A 1 -66.35 4.48 6.16
N LYS A 2 -65.95 4.53 7.45
CA LYS A 2 -66.22 5.66 8.38
C LYS A 2 -64.96 6.23 9.06
N ILE A 3 -63.77 5.74 8.71
CA ILE A 3 -62.49 6.23 9.25
C ILE A 3 -61.75 7.12 8.22
N LEU A 4 -62.13 7.07 6.94
CA LEU A 4 -61.52 7.88 5.88
C LEU A 4 -62.06 9.33 5.82
N PHE A 5 -63.12 9.65 6.56
CA PHE A 5 -63.73 10.99 6.54
C PHE A 5 -63.25 11.90 7.67
N LEU A 6 -62.60 11.36 8.72
CA LEU A 6 -62.14 12.16 9.85
C LEU A 6 -60.73 12.75 9.62
N THR A 7 -59.91 12.13 8.77
CA THR A 7 -58.59 12.64 8.40
C THR A 7 -58.62 13.74 7.33
N LEU A 8 -59.72 13.87 6.57
CA LEU A 8 -59.85 14.92 5.55
C LEU A 8 -60.36 16.26 6.13
N THR A 9 -61.11 16.24 7.23
CA THR A 9 -61.59 17.46 7.90
C THR A 9 -60.57 18.10 8.86
N LEU A 10 -59.55 17.35 9.32
CA LEU A 10 -58.47 17.91 10.15
C LEU A 10 -57.35 18.60 9.35
N LEU A 11 -57.33 18.42 8.02
CA LEU A 11 -56.41 19.12 7.11
C LEU A 11 -57.01 20.38 6.47
N LEU A 12 -58.29 20.69 6.74
CA LEU A 12 -59.00 21.83 6.15
C LEU A 12 -59.38 22.94 7.14
N SER A 13 -58.98 22.85 8.42
CA SER A 13 -59.31 23.85 9.45
C SER A 13 -58.09 24.59 10.03
N MET A 14 -56.96 24.62 9.32
CA MET A 14 -55.75 25.39 9.68
C MET A 14 -55.34 26.36 8.56
N SER A 15 -56.31 26.97 7.88
CA SER A 15 -56.08 27.99 6.84
C SER A 15 -56.85 29.28 7.14
N SER A 16 -56.82 29.73 8.40
CA SER A 16 -57.40 31.02 8.80
C SER A 16 -56.83 31.58 10.11
N PHE A 17 -55.49 31.60 10.28
CA PHE A 17 -54.86 32.46 11.28
C PHE A 17 -53.52 32.99 10.74
N ALA A 18 -53.37 34.31 10.78
CA ALA A 18 -52.18 35.10 10.48
C ALA A 18 -51.56 34.93 9.08
N HIS A 19 -52.06 35.71 8.12
CA HIS A 19 -51.25 36.17 6.98
C HIS A 19 -50.31 37.28 7.48
N GLU A 20 -49.44 36.97 8.46
CA GLU A 20 -48.16 37.64 8.49
C GLU A 20 -47.44 37.12 7.25
N SER A 21 -47.05 38.04 6.37
CA SER A 21 -46.20 37.69 5.25
C SER A 21 -44.89 37.17 5.84
N CYS A 22 -44.81 35.85 6.06
CA CYS A 22 -43.53 35.18 6.05
C CYS A 22 -43.02 35.46 4.65
N GLY A 23 -42.20 36.49 4.51
CA GLY A 23 -41.45 36.71 3.28
C GLY A 23 -40.88 35.36 2.91
N GLU A 24 -41.05 34.96 1.64
CA GLU A 24 -40.36 33.77 1.14
C GLU A 24 -38.93 33.87 1.65
N PRO A 25 -38.40 32.85 2.35
CA PRO A 25 -37.03 32.92 2.77
C PRO A 25 -36.21 33.10 1.50
N GLU A 26 -35.71 34.32 1.28
CA GLU A 26 -34.64 34.58 0.34
C GLU A 26 -33.47 33.76 0.87
N PHE A 27 -33.37 32.51 0.45
CA PHE A 27 -32.10 31.81 0.44
C PHE A 27 -31.25 32.60 -0.54
N SER A 28 -30.57 33.61 -0.03
CA SER A 28 -30.00 34.67 -0.86
C SER A 28 -28.97 34.14 -1.83
N GLU A 29 -28.37 32.97 -1.56
CA GLU A 29 -27.42 32.33 -2.47
C GLU A 29 -27.44 30.79 -2.37
N LEU A 30 -27.21 30.11 -3.51
CA LEU A 30 -27.03 28.63 -3.60
C LEU A 30 -26.00 28.07 -2.59
N SER A 31 -25.05 28.91 -2.17
CA SER A 31 -24.05 28.62 -1.14
C SER A 31 -24.66 28.28 0.22
N ASP A 32 -25.75 28.94 0.62
CA ASP A 32 -26.42 28.69 1.91
C ASP A 32 -27.12 27.32 1.96
N LEU A 33 -27.71 26.90 0.85
CA LEU A 33 -28.33 25.58 0.72
C LEU A 33 -27.28 24.46 0.75
N ILE A 34 -26.14 24.66 0.08
CA ILE A 34 -25.01 23.72 0.13
C ILE A 34 -24.46 23.63 1.56
N ASN A 35 -24.29 24.77 2.24
CA ASN A 35 -23.83 24.81 3.62
C ASN A 35 -24.81 24.14 4.59
N LEU A 36 -26.12 24.34 4.40
CA LEU A 36 -27.14 23.65 5.17
C LEU A 36 -27.10 22.14 4.92
N GLN A 37 -27.00 21.72 3.66
CA GLN A 37 -26.84 20.31 3.28
C GLN A 37 -25.62 19.70 3.98
N ARG A 38 -24.45 20.35 3.93
CA ARG A 38 -23.23 19.87 4.61
C ARG A 38 -23.39 19.75 6.13
N LYS A 39 -24.13 20.67 6.76
CA LYS A 39 -24.42 20.59 8.21
C LYS A 39 -25.30 19.40 8.58
N ILE A 40 -26.12 18.91 7.65
CA ILE A 40 -27.01 17.77 7.90
C ILE A 40 -26.43 16.44 7.39
N THR A 41 -25.55 16.45 6.38
CA THR A 41 -24.98 15.25 5.78
C THR A 41 -24.00 14.53 6.70
N TRP A 42 -23.98 13.20 6.55
CA TRP A 42 -23.05 12.32 7.24
C TRP A 42 -21.66 12.33 6.58
N GLU A 43 -21.62 12.60 5.27
CA GLU A 43 -20.45 12.53 4.38
C GLU A 43 -19.73 13.89 4.23
N SER A 44 -18.44 13.84 3.93
CA SER A 44 -17.52 14.99 3.76
C SER A 44 -17.58 15.66 2.38
N ALA A 45 -18.11 14.99 1.36
CA ALA A 45 -18.35 15.54 0.04
C ALA A 45 -19.69 15.04 -0.50
N THR A 46 -20.45 15.94 -1.15
CA THR A 46 -21.70 15.59 -1.81
C THR A 46 -21.44 14.85 -3.13
N GLN A 47 -22.43 14.10 -3.63
CA GLN A 47 -22.37 13.46 -4.96
C GLN A 47 -22.00 14.46 -6.07
N ASN A 48 -22.54 15.69 -6.00
CA ASN A 48 -22.25 16.71 -7.01
C ASN A 48 -20.81 17.22 -6.94
N GLU A 49 -20.24 17.35 -5.74
CA GLU A 49 -18.82 17.70 -5.57
C GLU A 49 -17.92 16.58 -6.07
N ILE A 50 -18.22 15.32 -5.72
CA ILE A 50 -17.47 14.16 -6.22
C ILE A 50 -17.54 14.10 -7.74
N LYS A 51 -18.72 14.24 -8.35
CA LYS A 51 -18.89 14.17 -9.81
C LYS A 51 -18.12 15.26 -10.56
N ASN A 52 -18.06 16.47 -9.99
CA ASN A 52 -17.47 17.64 -10.64
C ASN A 52 -16.07 18.00 -10.12
N ALA A 53 -15.47 17.18 -9.25
CA ALA A 53 -14.15 17.48 -8.72
C ALA A 53 -13.12 17.56 -9.85
N ASN A 54 -12.15 18.45 -9.69
CA ASN A 54 -11.14 18.64 -10.71
C ASN A 54 -10.28 17.38 -10.87
N CYS A 55 -9.77 17.19 -12.09
CA CYS A 55 -8.71 16.22 -12.39
C CYS A 55 -9.12 14.77 -12.13
N LEU A 56 -10.41 14.49 -12.13
CA LEU A 56 -10.91 13.13 -12.03
C LEU A 56 -10.76 12.41 -13.36
N ARG A 57 -10.36 11.15 -13.26
CA ARG A 57 -10.60 10.22 -14.35
C ARG A 57 -12.12 9.99 -14.46
N LYS A 58 -12.66 10.24 -15.65
CA LYS A 58 -14.11 10.12 -15.92
C LYS A 58 -14.54 8.73 -16.38
N ASN A 59 -13.66 8.05 -17.12
CA ASN A 59 -13.97 6.75 -17.72
C ASN A 59 -13.15 5.66 -17.02
N PRO A 60 -13.70 4.46 -16.80
CA PRO A 60 -12.92 3.32 -16.31
C PRO A 60 -11.69 3.02 -17.18
N PHE A 61 -10.75 2.27 -16.63
CA PHE A 61 -9.60 1.77 -17.40
C PHE A 61 -10.08 0.75 -18.42
N SER A 62 -9.69 0.92 -19.69
CA SER A 62 -9.99 -0.09 -20.69
C SER A 62 -9.08 -1.31 -20.52
N VAL A 63 -9.54 -2.49 -20.97
CA VAL A 63 -8.72 -3.72 -20.95
C VAL A 63 -7.41 -3.54 -21.74
N SER A 64 -7.46 -2.80 -22.86
CA SER A 64 -6.25 -2.48 -23.64
C SER A 64 -5.29 -1.62 -22.82
N GLU A 65 -5.76 -0.52 -22.26
CA GLU A 65 -4.93 0.40 -21.46
C GLU A 65 -4.24 -0.32 -20.29
N MET A 66 -4.96 -1.18 -19.57
CA MET A 66 -4.39 -1.98 -18.49
C MET A 66 -3.33 -2.96 -19.00
N SER A 67 -3.61 -3.62 -20.13
CA SER A 67 -2.67 -4.58 -20.72
C SER A 67 -1.43 -3.90 -21.31
N ASP A 68 -1.59 -2.73 -21.93
CA ASP A 68 -0.51 -1.90 -22.45
C ASP A 68 0.40 -1.42 -21.32
N TRP A 69 -0.19 -0.98 -20.21
CA TRP A 69 0.56 -0.60 -19.01
C TRP A 69 1.34 -1.78 -18.43
N LEU A 70 0.69 -2.95 -18.27
CA LEU A 70 1.36 -4.14 -17.75
C LEU A 70 2.59 -4.51 -18.61
N ARG A 71 2.42 -4.55 -19.95
CA ARG A 71 3.51 -4.84 -20.89
C ARG A 71 4.64 -3.81 -20.83
N SER A 72 4.32 -2.52 -20.69
CA SER A 72 5.35 -1.46 -20.65
C SER A 72 6.16 -1.43 -19.35
N HIS A 73 5.66 -2.10 -18.30
CA HIS A 73 6.32 -2.21 -17.00
C HIS A 73 6.95 -3.59 -16.76
N GLU A 74 6.92 -4.49 -17.75
CA GLU A 74 7.63 -5.76 -17.68
C GLU A 74 9.16 -5.53 -17.68
N THR A 75 9.86 -6.16 -16.75
CA THR A 75 11.32 -6.21 -16.83
C THR A 75 11.78 -7.13 -17.95
N LYS A 76 13.09 -7.16 -18.25
CA LYS A 76 13.67 -8.11 -19.22
C LYS A 76 13.93 -9.49 -18.64
N ALA A 77 13.91 -9.64 -17.31
CA ALA A 77 14.16 -10.90 -16.64
C ALA A 77 13.05 -11.91 -16.99
N ARG A 78 13.42 -13.17 -17.18
CA ARG A 78 12.49 -14.24 -17.54
C ARG A 78 12.76 -15.45 -16.67
N LEU A 79 11.72 -15.95 -16.01
CA LEU A 79 11.79 -17.02 -15.02
C LEU A 79 10.78 -18.12 -15.36
N ASN A 80 11.11 -19.34 -14.94
CA ASN A 80 10.17 -20.44 -14.88
C ASN A 80 9.86 -20.69 -13.41
N LYS A 81 8.58 -20.73 -13.03
CA LYS A 81 8.19 -20.87 -11.62
C LYS A 81 6.89 -21.65 -11.49
N ASN A 82 6.85 -22.60 -10.56
CA ASN A 82 5.58 -23.19 -10.12
C ASN A 82 4.97 -22.30 -9.03
N ILE A 83 3.75 -21.83 -9.24
CA ILE A 83 3.01 -21.09 -8.21
C ILE A 83 1.64 -21.73 -8.06
N ASN A 84 1.35 -22.22 -6.85
CA ASN A 84 0.07 -22.83 -6.50
C ASN A 84 -0.39 -23.92 -7.48
N GLY A 85 0.55 -24.72 -8.01
CA GLY A 85 0.28 -25.84 -8.92
C GLY A 85 0.38 -25.52 -10.41
N ILE A 86 0.53 -24.24 -10.78
CA ILE A 86 0.66 -23.83 -12.19
C ILE A 86 2.13 -23.57 -12.52
N ASN A 87 2.63 -24.22 -13.57
CA ASN A 87 3.99 -24.06 -14.06
C ASN A 87 4.03 -22.94 -15.11
N PHE A 88 4.56 -21.78 -14.72
CA PHE A 88 4.81 -20.67 -15.62
C PHE A 88 6.16 -20.80 -16.30
N GLU A 89 6.21 -20.38 -17.57
CA GLU A 89 7.41 -20.49 -18.41
C GLU A 89 7.72 -19.13 -19.05
N ASN A 90 8.99 -18.72 -18.99
CA ASN A 90 9.50 -17.50 -19.61
C ASN A 90 8.68 -16.26 -19.20
N GLU A 91 8.38 -16.12 -17.92
CA GLU A 91 7.52 -15.06 -17.37
C GLU A 91 8.34 -14.01 -16.61
N THR A 92 7.84 -12.78 -16.50
CA THR A 92 8.54 -11.73 -15.74
C THR A 92 8.39 -11.93 -14.22
N PRO A 93 9.39 -11.53 -13.41
CA PRO A 93 9.28 -11.56 -11.95
C PRO A 93 8.02 -10.84 -11.43
N GLU A 94 7.69 -9.68 -12.02
CA GLU A 94 6.56 -8.85 -11.58
C GLU A 94 5.22 -9.55 -11.82
N ASN A 95 5.04 -10.18 -12.99
CA ASN A 95 3.85 -10.95 -13.31
C ASN A 95 3.72 -12.17 -12.38
N LEU A 96 4.83 -12.86 -12.10
CA LEU A 96 4.86 -14.01 -11.19
C LEU A 96 4.50 -13.60 -9.75
N GLU A 97 5.02 -12.46 -9.29
CA GLU A 97 4.69 -11.89 -7.98
C GLU A 97 3.21 -11.49 -7.90
N ALA A 98 2.69 -10.83 -8.93
CA ALA A 98 1.27 -10.50 -9.02
C ALA A 98 0.38 -11.74 -8.94
N PHE A 99 0.70 -12.77 -9.70
CA PHE A 99 -0.01 -14.05 -9.65
C PHE A 99 0.08 -14.69 -8.26
N TYR A 100 1.25 -14.68 -7.63
CA TYR A 100 1.45 -15.20 -6.28
C TYR A 100 0.53 -14.50 -5.28
N HIS A 101 0.48 -13.17 -5.28
CA HIS A 101 -0.39 -12.41 -4.39
C HIS A 101 -1.87 -12.67 -4.66
N LEU A 102 -2.28 -12.67 -5.92
CA LEU A 102 -3.69 -12.89 -6.30
C LEU A 102 -4.18 -14.31 -6.02
N THR A 103 -3.30 -15.29 -5.81
CA THR A 103 -3.69 -16.71 -5.67
C THR A 103 -3.29 -17.36 -4.34
N THR A 104 -2.50 -16.67 -3.52
CA THR A 104 -2.07 -17.15 -2.21
C THR A 104 -3.02 -16.67 -1.12
N TYR A 105 -3.48 -17.59 -0.28
CA TYR A 105 -4.34 -17.32 0.85
C TYR A 105 -3.65 -16.34 1.82
N VAL A 106 -4.43 -15.44 2.40
CA VAL A 106 -3.96 -14.47 3.40
C VAL A 106 -4.89 -14.46 4.62
N ASP A 107 -4.33 -14.12 5.79
CA ASP A 107 -5.12 -13.85 6.99
C ASP A 107 -5.86 -12.49 6.90
N ILE A 108 -6.63 -12.16 7.94
CA ILE A 108 -7.39 -10.90 8.02
C ILE A 108 -6.52 -9.64 7.99
N LEU A 109 -5.21 -9.78 8.26
CA LEU A 109 -4.22 -8.69 8.24
C LEU A 109 -3.48 -8.63 6.89
N GLY A 110 -3.75 -9.56 5.97
CA GLY A 110 -3.09 -9.67 4.68
C GLY A 110 -1.78 -10.44 4.71
N ASN A 111 -1.44 -11.14 5.80
CA ASN A 111 -0.23 -11.97 5.82
C ASN A 111 -0.49 -13.29 5.07
N ALA A 112 0.42 -13.67 4.18
CA ALA A 112 0.33 -14.93 3.44
C ALA A 112 0.31 -16.14 4.38
N ASP A 113 -0.61 -17.07 4.15
CA ASP A 113 -0.65 -18.40 4.78
C ASP A 113 -0.68 -19.49 3.69
N PRO A 114 0.49 -19.83 3.10
CA PRO A 114 0.58 -20.77 1.99
C PRO A 114 0.05 -22.18 2.31
N LYS A 115 -0.10 -22.54 3.60
CA LYS A 115 -0.62 -23.85 4.00
C LYS A 115 -2.10 -24.03 3.68
N LYS A 116 -2.82 -22.92 3.50
CA LYS A 116 -4.23 -22.90 3.10
C LYS A 116 -4.42 -22.72 1.60
N ASN A 117 -3.34 -22.61 0.83
CA ASN A 117 -3.43 -22.48 -0.63
C ASN A 117 -4.06 -23.72 -1.24
N LYS A 118 -5.08 -23.50 -2.07
CA LYS A 118 -5.64 -24.55 -2.92
C LYS A 118 -4.78 -24.66 -4.17
N MET A 119 -4.32 -25.87 -4.47
CA MET A 119 -3.65 -26.17 -5.74
C MET A 119 -4.62 -25.90 -6.90
N ARG A 120 -4.10 -25.31 -7.97
CA ARG A 120 -4.85 -24.98 -9.17
C ARG A 120 -4.26 -25.70 -10.37
N THR A 121 -5.14 -26.09 -11.27
CA THR A 121 -4.77 -26.59 -12.60
C THR A 121 -5.13 -25.50 -13.60
N SER A 122 -4.21 -25.20 -14.51
CA SER A 122 -4.46 -24.34 -15.67
C SER A 122 -3.63 -24.88 -16.83
N THR A 123 -4.15 -24.73 -18.04
CA THR A 123 -3.41 -25.06 -19.27
C THR A 123 -2.44 -23.95 -19.68
N CYS A 124 -2.58 -22.76 -19.09
CA CYS A 124 -1.76 -21.60 -19.38
C CYS A 124 -0.33 -21.74 -18.85
N LYS A 125 0.60 -21.19 -19.62
CA LYS A 125 2.03 -21.05 -19.26
C LYS A 125 2.45 -19.61 -18.94
N LYS A 126 1.52 -18.68 -19.17
CA LYS A 126 1.67 -17.24 -18.92
C LYS A 126 0.70 -16.78 -17.85
N VAL A 127 1.13 -15.81 -17.05
CA VAL A 127 0.33 -15.28 -15.94
C VAL A 127 -0.96 -14.65 -16.44
N ASP A 128 -0.89 -13.85 -17.50
CA ASP A 128 -2.06 -13.16 -18.05
C ASP A 128 -3.16 -14.15 -18.51
N CYS A 129 -2.76 -15.24 -19.18
CA CYS A 129 -3.63 -16.33 -19.59
C CYS A 129 -4.25 -17.02 -18.36
N ALA A 130 -3.43 -17.39 -17.37
CA ALA A 130 -3.91 -18.08 -16.17
C ALA A 130 -4.89 -17.22 -15.36
N LEU A 131 -4.63 -15.92 -15.20
CA LEU A 131 -5.54 -15.00 -14.53
C LEU A 131 -6.87 -14.85 -15.28
N LYS A 132 -6.84 -14.80 -16.61
CA LYS A 132 -8.06 -14.78 -17.43
C LYS A 132 -8.86 -16.08 -17.32
N GLU A 133 -8.18 -17.23 -17.22
CA GLU A 133 -8.82 -18.54 -17.00
C GLU A 133 -9.47 -18.62 -15.60
N ILE A 134 -8.78 -18.13 -14.56
CA ILE A 134 -9.24 -18.23 -13.15
C ILE A 134 -10.36 -17.23 -12.84
N PHE A 135 -10.21 -15.97 -13.28
CA PHE A 135 -11.09 -14.87 -12.87
C PHE A 135 -12.02 -14.39 -13.99
N GLY A 136 -11.82 -14.84 -15.22
CA GLY A 136 -12.50 -14.34 -16.41
C GLY A 136 -11.67 -13.30 -17.18
N PRO A 137 -11.97 -13.11 -18.49
CA PRO A 137 -11.10 -12.38 -19.42
C PRO A 137 -10.90 -10.90 -19.05
N GLU A 138 -11.90 -10.25 -18.46
CA GLU A 138 -11.83 -8.83 -18.09
C GLU A 138 -11.40 -8.64 -16.63
N ILE A 139 -12.08 -9.31 -15.70
CA ILE A 139 -11.78 -9.27 -14.27
C ILE A 139 -10.34 -9.69 -13.99
N GLY A 140 -9.84 -10.74 -14.66
CA GLY A 140 -8.47 -11.20 -14.51
C GLY A 140 -7.44 -10.13 -14.87
N VAL A 141 -7.70 -9.32 -15.91
CA VAL A 141 -6.83 -8.20 -16.31
C VAL A 141 -6.94 -7.05 -15.31
N GLN A 142 -8.16 -6.70 -14.86
CA GLN A 142 -8.36 -5.66 -13.85
C GLN A 142 -7.63 -5.99 -12.54
N LEU A 143 -7.74 -7.24 -12.06
CA LEU A 143 -7.06 -7.68 -10.85
C LEU A 143 -5.53 -7.70 -11.02
N HIS A 144 -5.03 -8.14 -12.18
CA HIS A 144 -3.60 -8.11 -12.48
C HIS A 144 -3.07 -6.68 -12.45
N PHE A 145 -3.70 -5.78 -13.18
CA PHE A 145 -3.34 -4.37 -13.23
C PHE A 145 -3.44 -3.70 -11.86
N MET A 146 -4.51 -3.97 -11.11
CA MET A 146 -4.71 -3.40 -9.78
C MET A 146 -3.59 -3.82 -8.81
N GLN A 147 -3.23 -5.10 -8.83
CA GLN A 147 -2.16 -5.61 -7.98
C GLN A 147 -0.80 -5.05 -8.44
N ALA A 148 -0.48 -5.10 -9.73
CA ALA A 148 0.84 -4.73 -10.22
C ALA A 148 1.09 -3.22 -10.11
N ARG A 149 0.08 -2.39 -10.37
CA ARG A 149 0.22 -0.92 -10.32
C ARG A 149 0.04 -0.35 -8.93
N PHE A 150 -0.88 -0.89 -8.14
CA PHE A 150 -1.29 -0.27 -6.87
C PHE A 150 -1.03 -1.16 -5.65
N GLY A 151 -0.57 -2.40 -5.82
CA GLY A 151 -0.30 -3.32 -4.71
C GLY A 151 -1.57 -3.81 -3.98
N LEU A 152 -2.74 -3.60 -4.57
CA LEU A 152 -4.03 -3.95 -3.98
C LEU A 152 -4.50 -5.31 -4.50
N ASN A 153 -4.87 -6.20 -3.59
CA ASN A 153 -5.29 -7.55 -3.88
C ASN A 153 -6.82 -7.66 -3.83
N GLY A 154 -7.43 -7.61 -5.00
CA GLY A 154 -8.87 -7.75 -5.21
C GLY A 154 -9.39 -9.19 -5.25
N SER A 155 -8.53 -10.17 -5.03
CA SER A 155 -8.84 -11.55 -5.35
C SER A 155 -9.75 -12.19 -4.30
N HIS A 156 -10.89 -12.73 -4.74
CA HIS A 156 -11.84 -13.43 -3.87
C HIS A 156 -11.40 -14.84 -3.45
N ILE A 157 -10.27 -15.33 -3.97
CA ILE A 157 -9.78 -16.67 -3.63
C ILE A 157 -8.73 -16.66 -2.53
N VAL A 158 -8.25 -15.48 -2.14
CA VAL A 158 -7.22 -15.33 -1.10
C VAL A 158 -7.82 -15.37 0.31
N ARG A 159 -9.14 -15.33 0.43
CA ARG A 159 -9.89 -15.41 1.69
C ARG A 159 -11.19 -16.19 1.51
N GLU A 160 -11.60 -16.94 2.54
CA GLU A 160 -12.86 -17.71 2.53
C GLU A 160 -14.10 -16.82 2.67
N ASP A 161 -13.97 -15.66 3.30
CA ASP A 161 -15.03 -14.68 3.53
C ASP A 161 -15.05 -13.60 2.44
N SER A 162 -14.83 -13.98 1.17
CA SER A 162 -14.87 -13.04 0.05
C SER A 162 -15.63 -13.58 -1.15
N ALA A 163 -16.22 -12.68 -1.93
CA ALA A 163 -16.96 -12.97 -3.16
C ALA A 163 -16.26 -12.38 -4.39
N PRO A 164 -16.46 -12.99 -5.58
CA PRO A 164 -16.01 -12.39 -6.83
C PRO A 164 -16.61 -10.99 -7.03
N TRP A 165 -15.79 -10.10 -7.54
CA TRP A 165 -16.23 -8.79 -8.02
C TRP A 165 -16.99 -8.90 -9.34
N LYS A 166 -17.93 -7.99 -9.56
CA LYS A 166 -18.43 -7.66 -10.90
C LYS A 166 -17.51 -6.64 -11.56
N LYS A 167 -17.62 -6.55 -12.87
CA LYS A 167 -16.76 -5.67 -13.68
C LYS A 167 -16.96 -4.19 -13.30
N GLU A 168 -18.20 -3.76 -13.17
CA GLU A 168 -18.58 -2.38 -12.88
C GLU A 168 -18.15 -1.95 -11.46
N GLU A 169 -18.12 -2.92 -10.54
CA GLU A 169 -17.63 -2.71 -9.17
C GLU A 169 -16.12 -2.47 -9.18
N LEU A 170 -15.33 -3.31 -9.89
CA LEU A 170 -13.89 -3.09 -10.06
C LEU A 170 -13.57 -1.82 -10.85
N ASP A 171 -14.40 -1.46 -11.83
CA ASP A 171 -14.25 -0.19 -12.55
C ASP A 171 -14.34 1.00 -11.59
N THR A 172 -15.31 0.97 -10.65
CA THR A 172 -15.47 2.01 -9.62
C THR A 172 -14.30 2.02 -8.63
N VAL A 173 -13.85 0.84 -8.19
CA VAL A 173 -12.68 0.69 -7.31
C VAL A 173 -11.42 1.27 -7.97
N LEU A 174 -11.13 0.91 -9.22
CA LEU A 174 -9.97 1.43 -9.96
C LEU A 174 -10.04 2.94 -10.19
N LEU A 175 -11.23 3.49 -10.45
CA LEU A 175 -11.43 4.93 -10.53
C LEU A 175 -11.11 5.63 -9.21
N ALA A 176 -11.53 5.06 -8.07
CA ALA A 176 -11.24 5.61 -6.74
C ALA A 176 -9.75 5.52 -6.39
N ILE A 177 -9.11 4.38 -6.67
CA ILE A 177 -7.66 4.21 -6.45
C ILE A 177 -6.87 5.24 -7.27
N SER A 178 -7.29 5.51 -8.51
CA SER A 178 -6.65 6.51 -9.38
C SER A 178 -6.84 7.96 -8.95
N ASP A 179 -7.60 8.22 -7.88
CA ASP A 179 -7.72 9.57 -7.32
C ASP A 179 -6.55 9.98 -6.45
N PHE A 180 -5.73 9.02 -6.02
CA PHE A 180 -4.46 9.28 -5.37
C PHE A 180 -3.36 9.50 -6.43
N PRO A 181 -2.38 10.37 -6.16
CA PRO A 181 -1.27 10.58 -7.08
C PRO A 181 -0.38 9.35 -7.14
N GLU A 182 0.30 9.21 -8.27
CA GLU A 182 1.33 8.19 -8.44
C GLU A 182 2.42 8.36 -7.36
N GLY A 183 2.81 7.25 -6.74
CA GLY A 183 3.79 7.21 -5.66
C GLY A 183 3.22 6.85 -4.29
N VAL A 184 1.95 7.18 -4.00
CA VAL A 184 1.28 6.84 -2.72
C VAL A 184 1.14 5.32 -2.56
N MET A 185 0.84 4.65 -3.68
CA MET A 185 0.76 3.20 -3.81
C MET A 185 1.79 2.72 -4.84
N PRO A 186 2.27 1.47 -4.75
CA PRO A 186 1.86 0.40 -3.82
C PRO A 186 2.32 0.57 -2.37
N PHE A 187 1.60 -0.09 -1.45
CA PHE A 187 2.03 -0.28 -0.06
C PHE A 187 3.14 -1.35 0.02
N GLU A 188 3.93 -1.33 1.10
CA GLU A 188 5.02 -2.28 1.37
C GLU A 188 4.60 -3.75 1.35
N LYS A 189 3.34 -4.01 1.71
CA LYS A 189 2.72 -5.33 1.66
C LYS A 189 1.50 -5.25 0.76
N SER A 190 1.26 -6.30 -0.01
CA SER A 190 0.02 -6.44 -0.75
C SER A 190 -1.17 -6.35 0.21
N ARG A 191 -1.97 -5.30 0.07
CA ARG A 191 -3.13 -5.06 0.94
C ARG A 191 -4.37 -5.70 0.31
N THR A 192 -5.17 -6.38 1.11
CA THR A 192 -6.44 -6.93 0.64
C THR A 192 -7.46 -5.82 0.41
N LEU A 193 -8.18 -5.90 -0.70
CA LEU A 193 -9.36 -5.10 -1.01
C LEU A 193 -10.43 -6.09 -1.49
N VAL A 194 -11.22 -6.64 -0.58
CA VAL A 194 -12.09 -7.79 -0.89
C VAL A 194 -13.56 -7.41 -0.82
N HIS A 195 -14.35 -8.00 -1.72
CA HIS A 195 -15.81 -7.93 -1.62
C HIS A 195 -16.26 -8.99 -0.62
N ALA A 196 -17.08 -8.63 0.37
CA ALA A 196 -17.68 -9.56 1.31
C ALA A 196 -18.62 -10.56 0.59
N PRO A 197 -18.98 -11.70 1.18
CA PRO A 197 -19.93 -12.63 0.58
C PRO A 197 -21.25 -11.95 0.24
N ARG A 198 -21.81 -12.26 -0.94
CA ARG A 198 -23.07 -11.68 -1.38
C ARG A 198 -24.21 -12.07 -0.43
N GLY A 199 -25.08 -11.13 -0.10
CA GLY A 199 -26.17 -11.27 0.87
C GLY A 199 -25.71 -11.21 2.34
N MET A 200 -24.42 -10.99 2.61
CA MET A 200 -23.96 -10.75 3.98
C MET A 200 -24.52 -9.41 4.46
N ASN A 201 -25.53 -9.48 5.34
CA ASN A 201 -26.09 -8.31 5.99
C ASN A 201 -25.07 -7.73 6.97
N SER A 202 -24.46 -6.63 6.60
CA SER A 202 -23.94 -5.68 7.57
C SER A 202 -25.10 -4.75 7.94
N ASP A 203 -25.36 -4.54 9.23
CA ASP A 203 -26.55 -3.83 9.72
C ASP A 203 -26.68 -2.36 9.26
N ARG A 204 -25.69 -1.84 8.51
CA ARG A 204 -25.60 -0.54 7.79
C ARG A 204 -24.20 -0.27 7.20
N THR A 205 -23.24 -1.16 7.41
CA THR A 205 -21.83 -0.91 7.09
C THR A 205 -21.56 -1.10 5.59
N LEU A 206 -21.14 -0.05 4.89
CA LEU A 206 -20.77 -0.14 3.47
C LEU A 206 -19.41 -0.79 3.27
N ALA A 207 -18.47 -0.46 4.15
CA ALA A 207 -17.11 -0.98 4.15
C ALA A 207 -16.50 -0.90 5.56
N ASN A 208 -15.33 -1.51 5.76
CA ASN A 208 -14.61 -1.42 7.03
C ASN A 208 -13.12 -1.12 6.83
N ALA A 209 -12.44 -0.80 7.93
CA ALA A 209 -11.02 -0.43 7.97
C ALA A 209 -10.03 -1.50 7.47
N THR A 210 -10.48 -2.74 7.17
CA THR A 210 -9.66 -3.75 6.47
C THR A 210 -9.85 -3.72 4.96
N ILE A 211 -10.55 -2.69 4.45
CA ILE A 211 -10.96 -2.51 3.06
C ILE A 211 -11.80 -3.70 2.54
N MET A 212 -12.69 -4.21 3.40
CA MET A 212 -13.73 -5.14 3.00
C MET A 212 -14.99 -4.37 2.60
N ILE A 213 -15.47 -4.59 1.39
CA ILE A 213 -16.64 -3.90 0.82
C ILE A 213 -17.87 -4.81 0.92
N PHE A 214 -18.94 -4.34 1.54
CA PHE A 214 -20.17 -5.11 1.76
C PHE A 214 -21.21 -4.84 0.65
N ASP A 215 -22.18 -5.74 0.52
CA ASP A 215 -23.16 -5.68 -0.58
C ASP A 215 -24.00 -4.39 -0.61
N LEU A 216 -24.22 -3.74 0.53
CA LEU A 216 -24.93 -2.45 0.61
C LEU A 216 -24.19 -1.33 -0.13
N TRP A 217 -22.89 -1.46 -0.35
CA TRP A 217 -22.11 -0.55 -1.20
C TRP A 217 -22.64 -0.54 -2.65
N ASN A 218 -23.13 -1.67 -3.15
CA ASN A 218 -23.67 -1.77 -4.52
C ASN A 218 -25.00 -1.03 -4.71
N THR A 219 -25.65 -0.57 -3.63
CA THR A 219 -26.86 0.26 -3.71
C THR A 219 -26.55 1.76 -3.75
N GLN A 220 -25.28 2.14 -3.61
CA GLN A 220 -24.85 3.53 -3.64
C GLN A 220 -24.74 4.04 -5.08
N SER A 221 -24.78 5.36 -5.24
CA SER A 221 -24.37 5.99 -6.51
C SER A 221 -22.88 5.70 -6.80
N PRO A 222 -22.44 5.69 -8.07
CA PRO A 222 -21.03 5.54 -8.41
C PRO A 222 -20.12 6.54 -7.68
N GLU A 223 -20.58 7.78 -7.50
CA GLU A 223 -19.87 8.83 -6.77
C GLU A 223 -19.67 8.46 -5.28
N GLN A 224 -20.73 8.04 -4.59
CA GLN A 224 -20.62 7.58 -3.20
C GLN A 224 -19.79 6.31 -3.08
N GLY A 225 -19.91 5.40 -4.04
CA GLY A 225 -19.10 4.20 -4.10
C GLY A 225 -17.61 4.53 -4.18
N ARG A 226 -17.26 5.47 -5.07
CA ARG A 226 -15.89 6.00 -5.23
C ARG A 226 -15.37 6.66 -3.95
N SER A 227 -16.19 7.52 -3.34
CA SER A 227 -15.86 8.19 -2.07
C SER A 227 -15.63 7.21 -0.91
N THR A 228 -16.43 6.14 -0.84
CA THR A 228 -16.28 5.08 0.17
C THR A 228 -14.93 4.38 0.00
N ILE A 229 -14.51 4.07 -1.22
CA ILE A 229 -13.19 3.45 -1.45
C ILE A 229 -12.05 4.39 -1.07
N VAL A 230 -12.15 5.70 -1.40
CA VAL A 230 -11.14 6.69 -0.98
C VAL A 230 -11.07 6.80 0.55
N HIS A 231 -12.22 6.77 1.23
CA HIS A 231 -12.28 6.75 2.70
C HIS A 231 -11.53 5.54 3.29
N GLU A 232 -11.79 4.33 2.81
CA GLU A 232 -11.10 3.14 3.34
C GLU A 232 -9.61 3.09 2.98
N LEU A 233 -9.23 3.59 1.81
CA LEU A 233 -7.82 3.75 1.45
C LEU A 233 -7.13 4.79 2.33
N ALA A 234 -7.84 5.84 2.76
CA ALA A 234 -7.30 6.80 3.71
C ALA A 234 -7.01 6.12 5.06
N HIS A 235 -7.88 5.26 5.59
CA HIS A 235 -7.55 4.46 6.79
C HIS A 235 -6.31 3.61 6.59
N ALA A 236 -6.15 2.97 5.43
CA ALA A 236 -4.98 2.15 5.13
C ALA A 236 -3.69 2.98 5.04
N ILE A 237 -3.75 4.17 4.44
CA ILE A 237 -2.64 5.12 4.40
C ILE A 237 -2.32 5.60 5.81
N GLY A 238 -3.33 6.00 6.58
CA GLY A 238 -3.22 6.43 7.98
C GLY A 238 -2.52 5.38 8.85
N GLY A 239 -2.92 4.12 8.73
CA GLY A 239 -2.27 3.01 9.43
C GLY A 239 -0.83 2.74 8.99
N VAL A 240 -0.44 3.04 7.75
CA VAL A 240 0.96 2.87 7.29
C VAL A 240 1.84 4.05 7.68
N THR A 241 1.33 5.29 7.59
CA THR A 241 2.09 6.51 7.90
C THR A 241 2.00 6.90 9.36
N GLN A 242 1.06 6.34 10.11
CA GLN A 242 0.69 6.72 11.48
C GLN A 242 0.26 8.20 11.60
N ILE A 243 -0.13 8.84 10.50
CA ILE A 243 -0.52 10.26 10.50
C ILE A 243 -1.82 10.49 11.26
N ASP A 244 -2.78 9.56 11.16
CA ASP A 244 -4.11 9.61 11.81
C ASP A 244 -4.05 9.53 13.34
N GLN A 245 -2.91 9.09 13.89
CA GLN A 245 -2.63 8.97 15.32
C GLN A 245 -1.49 9.90 15.77
N SER A 246 -1.00 10.74 14.88
CA SER A 246 0.11 11.63 15.17
C SER A 246 -0.30 12.80 16.05
N THR A 247 0.63 13.29 16.87
CA THR A 247 0.41 14.50 17.68
C THR A 247 -0.07 15.67 16.81
N GLU A 248 0.52 15.84 15.62
CA GLU A 248 0.14 16.88 14.66
C GLU A 248 -1.32 16.79 14.25
N TRP A 249 -1.80 15.59 13.91
CA TRP A 249 -3.21 15.37 13.55
C TRP A 249 -4.15 15.58 14.75
N MET A 250 -3.77 15.04 15.91
CA MET A 250 -4.55 15.12 17.14
C MET A 250 -4.72 16.58 17.60
N GLU A 251 -3.65 17.40 17.54
CA GLU A 251 -3.69 18.82 17.89
C GLU A 251 -4.57 19.63 16.93
N GLN A 252 -4.48 19.37 15.62
CA GLN A 252 -5.30 20.04 14.61
C GLN A 252 -6.79 19.77 14.80
N GLY A 253 -7.16 18.51 15.07
CA GLY A 253 -8.54 18.10 15.34
C GLY A 253 -8.99 18.30 16.79
N GLY A 254 -8.11 18.74 17.70
CA GLY A 254 -8.41 18.84 19.14
C GLY A 254 -8.77 17.49 19.78
N TRP A 255 -8.27 16.38 19.24
CA TRP A 255 -8.61 15.04 19.69
C TRP A 255 -7.89 14.68 20.98
N VAL A 256 -8.66 14.16 21.94
CA VAL A 256 -8.14 13.56 23.17
C VAL A 256 -8.80 12.20 23.39
N SER A 257 -7.98 11.23 23.77
CA SER A 257 -8.46 9.92 24.21
C SER A 257 -8.77 9.98 25.71
N ALA A 258 -10.05 9.89 26.07
CA ALA A 258 -10.47 9.80 27.46
C ALA A 258 -10.88 8.37 27.79
N GLY A 259 -10.13 7.70 28.68
CA GLY A 259 -10.49 6.40 29.23
C GLY A 259 -11.44 6.55 30.42
N LYS A 260 -12.55 5.80 30.42
CA LYS A 260 -13.44 5.67 31.58
C LYS A 260 -13.62 4.19 31.90
N MET A 261 -13.44 3.83 33.17
CA MET A 261 -13.82 2.48 33.64
C MET A 261 -15.35 2.37 33.69
N LYS A 262 -15.90 1.36 33.02
CA LYS A 262 -17.31 1.00 33.06
C LYS A 262 -17.42 -0.53 33.19
N ASP A 263 -18.08 -1.00 34.25
CA ASP A 263 -18.26 -2.42 34.54
C ASP A 263 -16.94 -3.22 34.55
N GLY A 264 -15.88 -2.62 35.11
CA GLY A 264 -14.54 -3.22 35.18
C GLY A 264 -13.77 -3.23 33.85
N LYS A 265 -14.31 -2.65 32.77
CA LYS A 265 -13.65 -2.51 31.47
C LYS A 265 -13.27 -1.05 31.21
N LEU A 266 -12.07 -0.82 30.68
CA LEU A 266 -11.66 0.49 30.22
C LEU A 266 -12.35 0.79 28.87
N GLU A 267 -13.31 1.71 28.88
CA GLU A 267 -13.87 2.28 27.65
C GLU A 267 -13.05 3.53 27.28
N ILE A 268 -12.31 3.47 26.17
CA ILE A 268 -11.66 4.65 25.59
C ILE A 268 -12.66 5.30 24.65
N LYS A 269 -12.98 6.57 24.89
CA LYS A 269 -13.78 7.39 23.98
C LYS A 269 -12.93 8.55 23.49
N ALA A 270 -12.75 8.63 22.18
CA ALA A 270 -12.21 9.80 21.53
C ALA A 270 -13.20 10.96 21.67
N LYS A 271 -12.69 12.16 21.96
CA LYS A 271 -13.46 13.40 21.96
C LYS A 271 -12.63 14.47 21.30
N THR A 272 -13.27 15.28 20.45
CA THR A 272 -12.66 16.49 19.89
C THR A 272 -13.11 17.72 20.69
N SER A 273 -12.16 18.59 21.04
CA SER A 273 -12.42 19.94 21.56
C SER A 273 -12.62 20.97 20.44
N ARG A 274 -12.38 20.58 19.18
CA ARG A 274 -12.47 21.41 17.97
C ARG A 274 -13.41 20.79 16.92
N PRO A 275 -14.67 20.47 17.27
CA PRO A 275 -15.61 19.83 16.35
C PRO A 275 -15.87 20.66 15.08
N GLU A 276 -15.66 21.97 15.11
CA GLU A 276 -15.76 22.86 13.97
C GLU A 276 -14.74 22.59 12.86
N THR A 277 -13.64 21.89 13.17
CA THR A 277 -12.59 21.49 12.22
C THR A 277 -12.89 20.19 11.49
N ALA A 278 -13.94 19.45 11.90
CA ALA A 278 -14.38 18.26 11.20
C ALA A 278 -15.14 18.65 9.93
N VAL A 279 -14.89 17.92 8.84
CA VAL A 279 -15.54 18.18 7.54
C VAL A 279 -16.89 17.50 7.38
N SER A 280 -17.22 16.53 8.24
CA SER A 280 -18.48 15.78 8.24
C SER A 280 -18.88 15.33 9.64
N LYS A 281 -20.16 14.95 9.82
CA LYS A 281 -20.61 14.34 11.08
C LYS A 281 -19.90 13.02 11.35
N TYR A 282 -19.62 12.24 10.31
CA TYR A 282 -18.93 10.96 10.48
C TYR A 282 -17.51 11.17 11.00
N GLY A 283 -16.79 12.17 10.48
CA GLY A 283 -15.46 12.53 10.95
C GLY A 283 -15.43 12.94 12.42
N MET A 284 -16.54 13.38 13.02
CA MET A 284 -16.63 13.67 14.46
C MET A 284 -16.67 12.43 15.35
N THR A 285 -16.65 11.21 14.78
CA THR A 285 -16.75 9.96 15.56
C THR A 285 -15.46 9.67 16.33
N ASN A 286 -14.30 9.81 15.68
CA ASN A 286 -12.95 9.66 16.26
C ASN A 286 -11.90 10.24 15.30
N GLU A 287 -10.65 10.32 15.75
CA GLU A 287 -9.52 10.90 15.00
C GLU A 287 -9.23 10.22 13.67
N ARG A 288 -9.51 8.91 13.57
CA ARG A 288 -9.26 8.13 12.34
C ARG A 288 -10.34 8.39 11.31
N GLU A 289 -11.61 8.43 11.72
CA GLU A 289 -12.70 8.82 10.82
C GLU A 289 -12.55 10.28 10.37
N ASP A 290 -12.10 11.18 11.25
CA ASP A 290 -11.77 12.56 10.88
C ASP A 290 -10.68 12.61 9.80
N PHE A 291 -9.63 11.79 9.94
CA PHE A 291 -8.59 11.67 8.93
C PHE A 291 -9.13 11.19 7.59
N ALA A 292 -9.87 10.07 7.59
CA ALA A 292 -10.40 9.49 6.37
C ALA A 292 -11.37 10.44 5.65
N GLU A 293 -12.28 11.07 6.39
CA GLU A 293 -13.21 12.07 5.85
C GLU A 293 -12.50 13.33 5.38
N SER A 294 -11.42 13.76 6.06
CA SER A 294 -10.60 14.89 5.61
C SER A 294 -9.86 14.57 4.31
N VAL A 295 -9.39 13.33 4.11
CA VAL A 295 -8.77 12.91 2.83
C VAL A 295 -9.80 12.91 1.70
N VAL A 296 -11.02 12.43 1.95
CA VAL A 296 -12.14 12.51 0.99
C VAL A 296 -12.47 13.96 0.65
N ALA A 297 -12.61 14.84 1.66
CA ALA A 297 -12.84 16.26 1.45
C ALA A 297 -11.69 16.90 0.66
N TYR A 298 -10.43 16.57 0.97
CA TYR A 298 -9.28 17.07 0.22
C TYR A 298 -9.40 16.76 -1.27
N ARG A 299 -9.81 15.53 -1.60
CA ARG A 299 -9.89 15.09 -3.00
C ARG A 299 -11.08 15.70 -3.74
N TYR A 300 -12.25 15.74 -3.12
CA TYR A 300 -13.52 16.06 -3.82
C TYR A 300 -14.10 17.42 -3.47
N SER A 301 -13.80 17.97 -2.29
CA SER A 301 -14.22 19.31 -1.86
C SER A 301 -13.08 20.07 -1.16
N PRO A 302 -11.92 20.28 -1.84
CA PRO A 302 -10.72 20.84 -1.22
C PRO A 302 -10.95 22.21 -0.58
N ALA A 303 -11.83 23.03 -1.17
CA ALA A 303 -12.19 24.34 -0.63
C ALA A 303 -12.90 24.23 0.74
N HIS A 304 -13.80 23.25 0.91
CA HIS A 304 -14.49 23.01 2.17
C HIS A 304 -13.53 22.58 3.28
N LEU A 305 -12.62 21.63 2.98
CA LEU A 305 -11.60 21.25 3.96
C LEU A 305 -10.71 22.45 4.33
N LYS A 306 -10.26 23.22 3.33
CA LYS A 306 -9.41 24.40 3.57
C LYS A 306 -10.11 25.47 4.41
N GLU A 307 -11.41 25.64 4.26
CA GLU A 307 -12.23 26.53 5.10
C GLU A 307 -12.35 26.00 6.53
N LYS A 308 -12.60 24.70 6.71
CA LYS A 308 -12.80 24.06 8.03
C LYS A 308 -11.52 23.93 8.84
N SER A 309 -10.43 23.53 8.18
CA SER A 309 -9.10 23.41 8.79
C SER A 309 -8.02 23.56 7.72
N PRO A 310 -7.48 24.79 7.57
CA PRO A 310 -6.33 25.03 6.70
C PRO A 310 -5.13 24.13 7.03
N GLU A 311 -4.92 23.81 8.32
CA GLU A 311 -3.80 23.00 8.78
C GLU A 311 -3.92 21.55 8.28
N LYS A 312 -5.09 20.91 8.45
CA LYS A 312 -5.35 19.57 7.91
C LYS A 312 -5.23 19.56 6.39
N TYR A 313 -5.72 20.60 5.73
CA TYR A 313 -5.59 20.76 4.27
C TYR A 313 -4.13 20.71 3.81
N TYR A 314 -3.25 21.52 4.41
CA TYR A 314 -1.84 21.55 4.02
C TYR A 314 -1.08 20.29 4.42
N LEU A 315 -1.42 19.70 5.58
CA LEU A 315 -0.86 18.43 6.01
C LEU A 315 -1.17 17.32 4.98
N ILE A 316 -2.44 17.14 4.61
CA ILE A 316 -2.88 16.14 3.61
C ILE A 316 -2.27 16.43 2.24
N LYS A 317 -2.28 17.70 1.79
CA LYS A 317 -1.65 18.13 0.54
C LYS A 317 -0.21 17.64 0.44
N ASN A 318 0.59 17.90 1.47
CA ASN A 318 2.03 17.68 1.41
C ASN A 318 2.42 16.23 1.73
N THR A 319 1.66 15.53 2.59
CA THR A 319 2.05 14.20 3.09
C THR A 319 1.33 13.03 2.46
N ILE A 320 0.17 13.26 1.83
CA ILE A 320 -0.62 12.22 1.15
C ILE A 320 -0.69 12.48 -0.35
N PHE A 321 -0.89 13.74 -0.75
CA PHE A 321 -1.11 14.11 -2.15
C PHE A 321 0.12 14.69 -2.87
N ASP A 322 1.30 14.61 -2.27
CA ASP A 322 2.59 15.00 -2.86
C ASP A 322 2.56 16.42 -3.45
N GLY A 323 1.93 17.35 -2.73
CA GLY A 323 1.80 18.75 -3.16
C GLY A 323 0.75 19.01 -4.23
N VAL A 324 0.08 17.99 -4.77
CA VAL A 324 -0.95 18.14 -5.83
C VAL A 324 -2.18 18.82 -5.28
N GLU A 325 -2.62 19.91 -5.93
CA GLU A 325 -3.77 20.70 -5.48
C GLU A 325 -4.97 20.56 -6.42
N TYR A 326 -6.15 20.26 -5.87
CA TYR A 326 -7.38 19.95 -6.62
C TYR A 326 -8.39 21.10 -6.68
N THR A 327 -7.98 22.32 -6.30
CA THR A 327 -8.85 23.51 -6.32
C THR A 327 -9.17 23.99 -7.74
N SER A 328 -8.35 23.60 -8.74
CA SER A 328 -8.61 23.85 -10.15
C SER A 328 -7.94 22.81 -11.04
N THR A 329 -8.38 22.69 -12.30
CA THR A 329 -7.73 21.82 -13.30
C THR A 329 -6.28 22.23 -13.57
N LYS A 330 -5.93 23.52 -13.48
CA LYS A 330 -4.55 23.99 -13.66
C LYS A 330 -3.65 23.53 -12.50
N ALA A 331 -4.15 23.61 -11.26
CA ALA A 331 -3.37 23.32 -10.07
C ALA A 331 -2.92 21.85 -9.95
N CYS A 332 -3.67 20.92 -10.54
CA CYS A 332 -3.32 19.50 -10.55
C CYS A 332 -2.59 19.04 -11.82
N ALA A 333 -2.64 19.83 -12.91
CA ALA A 333 -1.99 19.49 -14.17
C ALA A 333 -0.48 19.73 -14.09
N GLU A 334 -0.07 20.77 -13.36
CA GLU A 334 1.32 21.15 -13.14
C GLU A 334 1.62 21.27 -11.65
N PRO A 335 1.49 20.17 -10.88
CA PRO A 335 1.64 20.24 -9.44
C PRO A 335 3.11 20.44 -9.08
N TYR A 336 3.37 21.30 -8.11
CA TYR A 336 4.69 21.38 -7.47
C TYR A 336 4.83 20.21 -6.50
N ARG A 337 5.45 19.11 -6.96
CA ARG A 337 5.55 17.88 -6.19
C ARG A 337 6.66 17.95 -5.13
N MET A 338 6.34 17.55 -3.91
CA MET A 338 7.31 17.52 -2.80
C MET A 338 8.41 16.50 -3.07
N SER A 339 8.04 15.35 -3.62
CA SER A 339 8.95 14.28 -4.02
C SER A 339 9.94 14.73 -5.12
N GLN A 340 9.45 15.46 -6.11
CA GLN A 340 10.28 16.00 -7.20
C GLN A 340 11.20 17.11 -6.69
N MET A 341 10.70 18.04 -5.87
CA MET A 341 11.54 19.06 -5.23
C MET A 341 12.68 18.43 -4.42
N ALA A 342 12.37 17.41 -3.62
CA ALA A 342 13.38 16.69 -2.85
C ALA A 342 14.42 16.02 -3.74
N LYS A 343 13.98 15.41 -4.86
CA LYS A 343 14.87 14.80 -5.85
C LYS A 343 15.78 15.83 -6.50
N ASP A 344 15.25 16.98 -6.89
CA ASP A 344 16.01 18.07 -7.52
C ASP A 344 17.04 18.64 -6.54
N ASN A 345 16.67 18.86 -5.28
CA ASN A 345 17.58 19.30 -4.22
C ASN A 345 18.68 18.26 -3.95
N ALA A 346 18.36 16.97 -4.07
CA ALA A 346 19.31 15.88 -3.87
C ALA A 346 20.17 15.59 -5.12
N ALA A 347 19.89 16.17 -6.28
CA ALA A 347 20.52 15.78 -7.55
C ALA A 347 22.06 15.87 -7.49
N ALA A 348 22.61 16.97 -6.96
CA ALA A 348 24.05 17.14 -6.80
C ALA A 348 24.66 16.16 -5.78
N GLN A 349 23.91 15.81 -4.73
CA GLN A 349 24.33 14.80 -3.75
C GLN A 349 24.32 13.41 -4.38
N LEU A 350 23.28 13.05 -5.13
CA LEU A 350 23.15 11.76 -5.83
C LEU A 350 24.23 11.56 -6.88
N MET A 351 24.59 12.61 -7.64
CA MET A 351 25.69 12.55 -8.61
C MET A 351 27.03 12.21 -7.95
N ASN A 352 27.22 12.62 -6.71
CA ASN A 352 28.44 12.37 -5.94
C ASN A 352 28.26 11.30 -4.85
N TRP A 353 27.09 10.67 -4.78
CA TRP A 353 26.75 9.77 -3.68
C TRP A 353 27.56 8.50 -3.83
N SER A 354 28.40 8.21 -2.84
CA SER A 354 29.14 6.96 -2.78
C SER A 354 28.66 6.24 -1.52
N PRO A 355 27.88 5.15 -1.65
CA PRO A 355 27.39 4.43 -0.48
C PRO A 355 28.55 4.03 0.42
N SER A 356 28.42 4.35 1.71
CA SER A 356 29.34 3.93 2.76
C SER A 356 29.38 2.41 2.87
N SER A 357 30.42 1.86 3.51
CA SER A 357 30.50 0.41 3.75
C SER A 357 29.28 -0.11 4.53
N ASP A 358 28.75 0.68 5.46
CA ASP A 358 27.57 0.32 6.24
C ASP A 358 26.29 0.33 5.39
N GLU A 359 26.12 1.30 4.48
CA GLU A 359 25.01 1.31 3.53
C GLU A 359 25.08 0.12 2.58
N ILE A 360 26.27 -0.19 2.06
CA ILE A 360 26.46 -1.35 1.18
C ILE A 360 26.14 -2.64 1.91
N LYS A 361 26.55 -2.75 3.18
CA LYS A 361 26.19 -3.87 4.04
C LYS A 361 24.67 -3.98 4.19
N LYS A 362 23.96 -2.88 4.49
CA LYS A 362 22.48 -2.87 4.56
C LYS A 362 21.81 -3.28 3.24
N ILE A 363 22.36 -2.84 2.09
CA ILE A 363 21.88 -3.22 0.76
C ILE A 363 22.07 -4.73 0.54
N ALA A 364 23.25 -5.26 0.86
CA ALA A 364 23.56 -6.69 0.76
C ALA A 364 22.71 -7.53 1.72
N ASP A 365 22.50 -7.05 2.95
CA ASP A 365 21.70 -7.73 3.98
C ASP A 365 20.25 -7.91 3.52
N ARG A 366 19.66 -6.90 2.85
CA ARG A 366 18.30 -7.01 2.26
C ARG A 366 18.20 -8.13 1.22
N CYS A 367 19.27 -8.32 0.44
CA CYS A 367 19.31 -9.38 -0.58
C CYS A 367 19.81 -10.72 -0.05
N SER A 368 20.30 -10.79 1.19
CA SER A 368 20.75 -12.05 1.81
C SER A 368 19.60 -13.04 1.97
N GLU A 369 18.40 -12.56 2.28
CA GLU A 369 17.22 -13.43 2.41
C GLU A 369 16.87 -14.12 1.10
N GLU A 370 16.84 -13.37 0.00
CA GLU A 370 16.58 -13.89 -1.34
C GLU A 370 17.68 -14.88 -1.75
N ALA A 371 18.94 -14.54 -1.49
CA ALA A 371 20.08 -15.39 -1.82
C ALA A 371 20.04 -16.73 -1.06
N VAL A 372 19.75 -16.70 0.24
CA VAL A 372 19.58 -17.92 1.07
C VAL A 372 18.40 -18.76 0.59
N THR A 373 17.31 -18.11 0.19
CA THR A 373 16.12 -18.80 -0.33
C THR A 373 16.40 -19.48 -1.67
N GLN A 374 17.08 -18.80 -2.60
CA GLN A 374 17.52 -19.39 -3.87
C GLN A 374 18.43 -20.59 -3.62
N PHE A 375 19.45 -20.44 -2.76
CA PHE A 375 20.35 -21.54 -2.44
C PHE A 375 19.60 -22.74 -1.85
N ALA A 376 18.68 -22.51 -0.91
CA ALA A 376 17.94 -23.59 -0.24
C ALA A 376 17.04 -24.39 -1.19
N ASN A 377 16.67 -23.80 -2.33
CA ASN A 377 15.83 -24.43 -3.35
C ASN A 377 16.67 -25.07 -4.47
N ASP A 378 17.69 -24.36 -4.97
CA ASP A 378 18.43 -24.73 -6.17
C ASP A 378 19.74 -25.47 -5.86
N GLY A 379 20.21 -25.40 -4.61
CA GLY A 379 21.49 -25.96 -4.18
C GLY A 379 22.72 -25.18 -4.65
N GLU A 380 22.52 -24.04 -5.32
CA GLU A 380 23.56 -23.15 -5.86
C GLU A 380 23.24 -21.69 -5.54
N LEU A 381 24.25 -20.88 -5.21
CA LEU A 381 24.07 -19.44 -4.96
C LEU A 381 24.37 -18.65 -6.23
N LYS A 382 23.34 -18.19 -6.94
CA LYS A 382 23.53 -17.42 -8.18
C LYS A 382 23.44 -15.92 -7.93
N LEU A 383 24.49 -15.32 -7.35
CA LEU A 383 24.51 -13.87 -7.09
C LEU A 383 24.47 -13.00 -8.36
N GLY A 384 24.79 -13.59 -9.52
CA GLY A 384 24.62 -12.98 -10.83
C GLY A 384 23.29 -13.31 -11.51
N SER A 385 22.35 -13.99 -10.84
CA SER A 385 21.03 -14.27 -11.41
C SER A 385 20.27 -12.97 -11.66
N PRO A 386 19.37 -12.93 -12.66
CA PRO A 386 18.51 -11.78 -12.89
C PRO A 386 17.77 -11.35 -11.62
N THR A 387 17.21 -12.30 -10.87
CA THR A 387 16.52 -12.05 -9.60
C THR A 387 17.41 -11.36 -8.56
N MET A 388 18.65 -11.82 -8.39
CA MET A 388 19.59 -11.17 -7.47
C MET A 388 20.00 -9.78 -7.96
N GLU A 389 20.19 -9.61 -9.26
CA GLU A 389 20.48 -8.30 -9.85
C GLU A 389 19.35 -7.30 -9.62
N ASP A 390 18.11 -7.72 -9.78
CA ASP A 390 16.93 -6.89 -9.52
C ASP A 390 16.84 -6.54 -8.04
N CYS A 391 17.06 -7.49 -7.12
CA CYS A 391 17.13 -7.21 -5.68
C CYS A 391 18.15 -6.12 -5.34
N TYR A 392 19.36 -6.19 -5.91
CA TYR A 392 20.39 -5.18 -5.66
C TYR A 392 20.00 -3.82 -6.24
N LYS A 393 19.46 -3.78 -7.46
CA LYS A 393 19.04 -2.53 -8.09
C LYS A 393 17.96 -1.85 -7.26
N GLU A 394 16.95 -2.58 -6.82
CA GLU A 394 15.90 -2.06 -5.94
C GLU A 394 16.45 -1.62 -4.58
N SER A 395 17.36 -2.40 -3.99
CA SER A 395 18.01 -2.02 -2.72
C SER A 395 18.88 -0.76 -2.86
N ILE A 396 19.57 -0.57 -3.99
CA ILE A 396 20.33 0.65 -4.28
C ILE A 396 19.38 1.83 -4.46
N LYS A 397 18.28 1.68 -5.21
CA LYS A 397 17.27 2.72 -5.36
C LYS A 397 16.69 3.15 -4.02
N LEU A 398 16.35 2.19 -3.15
CA LEU A 398 15.84 2.47 -1.82
C LEU A 398 16.86 3.25 -0.97
N SER A 399 18.15 2.91 -1.06
CA SER A 399 19.21 3.66 -0.38
C SER A 399 19.38 5.08 -0.96
N ALA A 400 19.30 5.25 -2.29
CA ALA A 400 19.31 6.57 -2.91
C ALA A 400 18.10 7.41 -2.49
N ASN A 401 16.93 6.79 -2.36
CA ASN A 401 15.73 7.45 -1.86
C ASN A 401 15.91 7.93 -0.41
N ASN A 402 16.73 7.26 0.41
CA ASN A 402 17.09 7.78 1.74
C ASN A 402 17.95 9.06 1.67
N VAL A 403 18.82 9.19 0.66
CA VAL A 403 19.56 10.44 0.40
C VAL A 403 18.59 11.55 -0.01
N ILE A 404 17.66 11.27 -0.92
CA ILE A 404 16.60 12.21 -1.33
C ILE A 404 15.80 12.66 -0.11
N LYS A 405 15.29 11.71 0.66
CA LYS A 405 14.55 11.93 1.91
C LYS A 405 15.32 12.82 2.89
N SER A 406 16.64 12.63 3.04
CA SER A 406 17.43 13.41 3.99
C SER A 406 17.44 14.93 3.70
N ASN A 407 17.12 15.36 2.48
CA ASN A 407 16.98 16.77 2.10
C ASN A 407 15.64 17.38 2.55
N LEU A 408 14.70 16.56 3.01
CA LEU A 408 13.44 17.00 3.62
C LEU A 408 13.42 16.82 5.14
N LYS A 409 14.51 16.41 5.78
CA LYS A 409 14.53 16.14 7.23
C LYS A 409 14.09 17.33 8.09
N ASP A 410 14.21 18.54 7.55
CA ASP A 410 13.83 19.79 8.21
C ASP A 410 12.35 20.18 7.93
N ASP A 411 11.65 19.46 7.04
CA ASP A 411 10.21 19.60 6.86
C ASP A 411 9.48 19.02 8.09
N PRO A 412 8.58 19.78 8.74
CA PRO A 412 7.92 19.35 9.97
C PRO A 412 7.06 18.08 9.79
N HIS A 413 6.70 17.74 8.55
CA HIS A 413 5.84 16.60 8.24
C HIS A 413 6.60 15.45 7.56
N PHE A 414 7.93 15.54 7.47
CA PHE A 414 8.80 14.57 6.79
C PHE A 414 8.50 13.11 7.16
N LYS A 415 8.25 12.83 8.45
CA LYS A 415 8.00 11.48 8.97
C LYS A 415 6.78 10.78 8.35
N PHE A 416 5.85 11.53 7.75
CA PHE A 416 4.66 10.98 7.10
C PHE A 416 4.80 10.79 5.58
N MET A 417 5.82 11.40 4.97
CA MET A 417 6.02 11.40 3.51
C MET A 417 6.68 10.12 2.99
N ASP A 418 7.06 9.21 3.88
CA ASP A 418 7.78 7.97 3.58
C ASP A 418 7.21 7.15 2.41
N PRO A 419 5.88 6.97 2.27
CA PRO A 419 5.31 6.26 1.13
C PRO A 419 5.62 6.89 -0.24
N MET A 420 5.64 8.22 -0.35
CA MET A 420 5.88 8.93 -1.63
C MET A 420 7.25 8.63 -2.21
N PHE A 421 8.24 8.45 -1.34
CA PHE A 421 9.61 8.16 -1.71
C PHE A 421 9.87 6.68 -1.89
N ARG A 422 8.95 5.79 -1.50
CA ARG A 422 9.15 4.35 -1.67
C ARG A 422 9.21 3.98 -3.15
N ASN A 423 8.32 4.58 -3.93
CA ASN A 423 8.13 4.28 -5.35
C ASN A 423 8.76 5.35 -6.27
N LEU A 424 9.44 6.34 -5.69
CA LEU A 424 10.13 7.37 -6.45
C LEU A 424 11.33 6.76 -7.17
N ASP A 425 11.41 6.96 -8.48
CA ASP A 425 12.64 6.68 -9.23
C ASP A 425 13.68 7.76 -8.89
N PRO A 426 14.81 7.40 -8.25
CA PRO A 426 15.86 8.37 -7.92
C PRO A 426 16.54 8.96 -9.17
N GLY A 427 16.32 8.41 -10.38
CA GLY A 427 16.92 8.91 -11.61
C GLY A 427 18.43 8.67 -11.69
N LEU A 428 18.90 7.57 -11.10
CA LEU A 428 20.32 7.19 -11.12
C LEU A 428 20.77 6.84 -12.54
N SER A 429 21.95 7.29 -12.94
CA SER A 429 22.49 6.95 -14.27
C SER A 429 22.83 5.47 -14.36
N ASN A 430 22.74 4.89 -15.56
CA ASN A 430 23.11 3.49 -15.80
C ASN A 430 24.57 3.19 -15.40
N GLU A 431 25.48 4.14 -15.62
CA GLU A 431 26.89 4.03 -15.23
C GLU A 431 27.04 3.97 -13.71
N PHE A 432 26.36 4.87 -12.98
CA PHE A 432 26.35 4.88 -11.52
C PHE A 432 25.80 3.56 -10.96
N MET A 433 24.66 3.12 -11.49
CA MET A 433 24.02 1.86 -11.10
C MET A 433 24.96 0.67 -11.30
N ALA A 434 25.63 0.57 -12.45
CA ALA A 434 26.56 -0.52 -12.73
C ALA A 434 27.76 -0.52 -11.76
N LYS A 435 28.35 0.65 -11.49
CA LYS A 435 29.48 0.78 -10.57
C LYS A 435 29.11 0.38 -9.14
N THR A 436 28.00 0.91 -8.63
CA THR A 436 27.52 0.61 -7.27
C THR A 436 27.09 -0.85 -7.14
N LEU A 437 26.43 -1.40 -8.16
CA LEU A 437 26.02 -2.81 -8.21
C LEU A 437 27.21 -3.77 -8.07
N ASN A 438 28.32 -3.52 -8.77
CA ASN A 438 29.53 -4.34 -8.66
C ASN A 438 30.11 -4.31 -7.24
N LYS A 439 30.23 -3.11 -6.64
CA LYS A 439 30.70 -2.94 -5.26
C LYS A 439 29.79 -3.65 -4.25
N THR A 440 28.47 -3.60 -4.45
CA THR A 440 27.48 -4.30 -3.62
C THR A 440 27.61 -5.81 -3.76
N LYS A 441 27.73 -6.34 -4.98
CA LYS A 441 27.90 -7.78 -5.25
C LYS A 441 29.15 -8.33 -4.53
N ASP A 442 30.26 -7.60 -4.57
CA ASP A 442 31.50 -8.02 -3.90
C ASP A 442 31.40 -8.03 -2.37
N ASN A 443 30.75 -7.02 -1.79
CA ASN A 443 30.48 -6.99 -0.34
C ASN A 443 29.50 -8.09 0.07
N HIS A 444 28.45 -8.34 -0.72
CA HIS A 444 27.49 -9.38 -0.41
C HIS A 444 28.11 -10.78 -0.44
N ARG A 445 29.00 -11.07 -1.40
CA ARG A 445 29.81 -12.30 -1.40
C ARG A 445 30.56 -12.48 -0.08
N HIS A 446 31.17 -11.42 0.44
CA HIS A 446 31.89 -11.47 1.71
C HIS A 446 30.95 -11.73 2.89
N ILE A 447 29.79 -11.05 2.96
CA ILE A 447 28.79 -11.22 4.02
C ILE A 447 28.24 -12.66 4.02
N LEU A 448 27.82 -13.17 2.86
CA LEU A 448 27.27 -14.53 2.74
C LEU A 448 28.30 -15.61 3.07
N ARG A 449 29.59 -15.44 2.67
CA ARG A 449 30.69 -16.33 3.08
C ARG A 449 30.72 -16.49 4.60
N ASN A 450 30.65 -15.37 5.31
CA ASN A 450 30.71 -15.36 6.77
C ASN A 450 29.46 -15.98 7.39
N GLN A 451 28.26 -15.66 6.88
CA GLN A 451 27.00 -16.22 7.37
C GLN A 451 26.91 -17.74 7.16
N VAL A 452 27.22 -18.23 5.96
CA VAL A 452 27.24 -19.67 5.64
C VAL A 452 28.30 -20.39 6.46
N SER A 453 29.49 -19.80 6.61
CA SER A 453 30.56 -20.35 7.43
C SER A 453 30.12 -20.55 8.88
N ARG A 454 29.50 -19.51 9.45
CA ARG A 454 29.01 -19.53 10.83
C ARG A 454 27.92 -20.60 11.01
N ALA A 455 26.96 -20.69 10.09
CA ALA A 455 25.89 -21.68 10.14
C ALA A 455 26.41 -23.13 10.13
N ILE A 456 27.38 -23.43 9.26
CA ILE A 456 28.03 -24.75 9.19
C ILE A 456 28.80 -25.05 10.49
N SER A 457 29.54 -24.08 11.02
CA SER A 457 30.30 -24.21 12.27
C SER A 457 29.42 -24.52 13.48
N GLU A 458 28.33 -23.75 13.64
CA GLU A 458 27.43 -23.84 14.79
C GLU A 458 26.61 -25.14 14.78
N LYS A 459 26.18 -25.62 13.61
CA LYS A 459 25.25 -26.76 13.52
C LYS A 459 25.92 -28.13 13.38
N TYR A 460 27.04 -28.24 12.68
CA TYR A 460 27.61 -29.56 12.31
C TYR A 460 28.93 -29.87 12.99
N HIS A 461 29.47 -28.95 13.80
CA HIS A 461 30.82 -29.08 14.39
C HIS A 461 31.87 -29.49 13.35
N CYS A 462 31.67 -29.11 12.07
CA CYS A 462 32.57 -29.44 10.95
C CYS A 462 33.94 -28.78 11.25
N LYS A 463 34.95 -29.63 11.55
CA LYS A 463 36.38 -29.43 11.93
C LYS A 463 36.89 -28.06 12.49
N PRO A 464 37.91 -28.04 13.38
CA PRO A 464 38.45 -26.83 14.01
C PRO A 464 38.90 -25.70 13.05
N SER A 465 39.33 -26.03 11.82
CA SER A 465 39.81 -25.05 10.83
C SER A 465 38.75 -24.07 10.34
N PHE A 466 37.47 -24.37 10.57
CA PHE A 466 36.36 -23.49 10.20
C PHE A 466 36.08 -22.42 11.27
N LYS A 467 36.42 -22.73 12.53
CA LYS A 467 36.24 -21.85 13.68
C LYS A 467 37.09 -20.57 13.58
N SER A 468 38.29 -20.66 12.98
CA SER A 468 39.13 -19.49 12.72
C SER A 468 38.61 -18.59 11.58
N TYR A 469 37.77 -19.14 10.68
CA TYR A 469 37.18 -18.40 9.57
C TYR A 469 35.86 -17.73 9.99
N ALA A 470 35.01 -18.44 10.74
CA ALA A 470 33.79 -17.87 11.34
C ALA A 470 34.07 -16.81 12.43
N ASN A 471 35.26 -16.83 13.03
CA ASN A 471 35.70 -15.89 14.08
C ASN A 471 36.70 -14.84 13.58
N GLN A 472 36.82 -14.58 12.26
CA GLN A 472 37.49 -13.35 11.83
C GLN A 472 36.60 -12.18 12.26
N ASP A 473 37.03 -11.51 13.33
CA ASP A 473 36.27 -10.55 14.14
C ASP A 473 35.47 -9.52 13.31
N TYR A 474 34.17 -9.77 13.19
CA TYR A 474 33.19 -8.71 13.22
C TYR A 474 32.51 -8.76 14.58
N LYS A 475 32.65 -7.69 15.36
CA LYS A 475 32.11 -7.58 16.71
C LYS A 475 30.65 -8.01 16.72
N LYS A 476 30.37 -9.03 17.53
CA LYS A 476 29.09 -9.69 17.73
C LYS A 476 27.94 -8.72 18.08
N ASP A 477 28.29 -7.52 18.53
CA ASP A 477 27.37 -6.52 19.08
C ASP A 477 26.90 -5.47 18.05
N GLU A 478 27.51 -5.39 16.87
CA GLU A 478 27.15 -4.40 15.83
C GLU A 478 26.06 -4.89 14.86
N LEU A 479 25.77 -6.19 14.85
CA LEU A 479 24.86 -6.77 13.86
C LEU A 479 23.39 -6.71 14.26
N GLY A 480 23.03 -6.50 15.53
CA GLY A 480 21.64 -6.35 15.97
C GLY A 480 20.69 -7.52 15.65
N PHE A 481 21.20 -8.61 15.06
CA PHE A 481 20.40 -9.73 14.57
C PHE A 481 20.35 -10.88 15.56
N ASN A 482 19.17 -11.49 15.65
CA ASN A 482 19.00 -12.88 16.07
C ASN A 482 19.20 -13.78 14.83
N PRO A 483 20.35 -14.46 14.66
CA PRO A 483 20.70 -15.16 13.41
C PRO A 483 19.87 -16.43 13.12
N TYR A 484 18.84 -16.72 13.92
CA TYR A 484 18.14 -18.00 13.92
C TYR A 484 16.71 -17.99 13.35
N TYR A 485 16.25 -16.92 12.68
CA TYR A 485 14.89 -16.92 12.10
C TYR A 485 14.73 -17.90 10.91
N LYS A 486 15.82 -18.26 10.22
CA LYS A 486 15.84 -19.21 9.07
C LYS A 486 16.72 -20.43 9.33
N SER A 487 16.63 -20.98 10.54
CA SER A 487 17.47 -22.12 10.94
C SER A 487 17.33 -23.32 10.00
N LYS A 488 16.15 -23.53 9.38
CA LYS A 488 15.88 -24.65 8.46
C LYS A 488 16.61 -24.50 7.12
N GLU A 489 16.70 -23.28 6.58
CA GLU A 489 17.38 -22.98 5.33
C GLU A 489 18.90 -23.11 5.51
N PHE A 490 19.44 -22.57 6.60
CA PHE A 490 20.84 -22.76 7.00
C PHE A 490 21.18 -24.21 7.31
N THR A 491 20.21 -24.98 7.80
CA THR A 491 20.35 -26.43 7.98
C THR A 491 20.57 -27.12 6.63
N LYS A 492 19.69 -26.87 5.65
CA LYS A 492 19.84 -27.43 4.30
C LYS A 492 21.15 -27.03 3.66
N ILE A 493 21.55 -25.76 3.79
CA ILE A 493 22.85 -25.26 3.31
C ILE A 493 23.98 -26.14 3.84
N ALA A 494 23.99 -26.37 5.14
CA ALA A 494 25.05 -27.09 5.78
C ALA A 494 24.97 -28.62 5.57
N GLU A 495 23.78 -29.19 5.34
CA GLU A 495 23.61 -30.58 4.87
C GLU A 495 24.20 -30.78 3.48
N ILE A 496 24.06 -29.80 2.58
CA ILE A 496 24.66 -29.82 1.24
C ILE A 496 26.18 -29.62 1.31
N ALA A 497 26.63 -28.70 2.18
CA ALA A 497 28.02 -28.29 2.26
C ALA A 497 28.92 -29.28 3.02
N CYS A 498 28.49 -29.79 4.19
CA CYS A 498 29.39 -30.60 5.04
C CYS A 498 29.90 -31.89 4.38
N PRO A 499 29.14 -32.66 3.58
CA PRO A 499 29.68 -33.81 2.85
C PRO A 499 30.78 -33.44 1.85
N LYS A 500 30.63 -32.30 1.14
CA LYS A 500 31.65 -31.77 0.23
C LYS A 500 32.90 -31.31 1.00
N LEU A 501 32.70 -30.70 2.18
CA LEU A 501 33.76 -30.20 3.06
C LEU A 501 34.62 -31.30 3.70
N ILE A 502 34.05 -32.47 3.99
CA ILE A 502 34.80 -33.59 4.60
C ILE A 502 35.94 -34.07 3.69
N ASN A 503 35.76 -33.96 2.37
CA ASN A 503 36.66 -34.51 1.36
C ASN A 503 37.53 -33.47 0.64
N SER A 504 37.51 -32.20 1.05
CA SER A 504 38.16 -31.12 0.31
C SER A 504 38.63 -29.95 1.19
N ASN A 505 39.23 -28.92 0.59
CA ASN A 505 39.59 -27.69 1.29
C ASN A 505 38.33 -26.87 1.58
N ALA A 506 38.10 -26.55 2.85
CA ALA A 506 36.90 -25.85 3.29
C ALA A 506 36.67 -24.50 2.58
N ASN A 507 37.74 -23.75 2.33
CA ASN A 507 37.67 -22.47 1.63
C ASN A 507 37.21 -22.65 0.18
N LYS A 508 37.73 -23.69 -0.48
CA LYS A 508 37.41 -23.99 -1.87
C LYS A 508 35.93 -24.35 -2.03
N VAL A 509 35.36 -25.14 -1.11
CA VAL A 509 33.93 -25.48 -1.17
C VAL A 509 33.05 -24.26 -0.93
N VAL A 510 33.37 -23.41 0.04
CA VAL A 510 32.60 -22.17 0.26
C VAL A 510 32.69 -21.24 -0.95
N GLU A 511 33.85 -21.16 -1.59
CA GLU A 511 34.01 -20.44 -2.86
C GLU A 511 33.19 -21.06 -3.98
N GLU A 512 33.25 -22.39 -4.17
CA GLU A 512 32.47 -23.13 -5.16
C GLU A 512 30.95 -23.06 -4.91
N LEU A 513 30.50 -22.87 -3.67
CA LEU A 513 29.09 -22.70 -3.33
C LEU A 513 28.58 -21.27 -3.61
N ILE A 514 29.49 -20.30 -3.70
CA ILE A 514 29.18 -18.86 -3.83
C ILE A 514 29.46 -18.31 -5.23
N GLN A 515 30.40 -18.93 -5.95
CA GLN A 515 30.58 -18.77 -7.39
C GLN A 515 29.41 -19.41 -8.13
#